data_AF-A0A4Q3KB41-F1
#
_entry.id   AF-A0A4Q3KB41-F1
#
_cell.length_a   1.000
_cell.length_b   1.000
_cell.length_c   1.000
_cell.angle_alpha   90.00
_cell.angle_beta   90.00
_cell.angle_gamma   90.00
#
_symmetry.space_group_name_H-M   'P 1'
#
loop_
_entity.id
_entity.type
_entity.pdbx_description
1 polymer ?
#
loop_
_entity_poly.entity_id
_entity_poly.type
_entity_poly.pdbx_seq_one_letter_code
_entity_poly.pdbx_strand_id
1 'polypeptide(L)'
;VVTQRVADAAERAGFVFAVDPTSAEASCIGGNIAMNAGGKKAVLWGTALDNLASWRMVTPDAQWLEVTRIGHNLGKIHDAEMASFELQYFEADGKTPIRTERLDIAGKTFRKEGLGKDVTDKFLSGLPGIQKEGCDGLITSARWVVHRMPAHTRTVCLEFFGNAKDAVPSIVEIKDFMFAEQKRSGVLLAGLEHLDDRYLKAVGYATKSKKHGGGLPKMVLFGDIAGDDADDVARVTSEVVRIANSRAGEGFIAISPEARKKFWLDRKRTAAISRHTNAFKINEDVVIPLPRMAEYTDGIERINIELSLRNKLKLCDALEDFFLRGNLPLGRQDDAHEIPSAELLEDRVAQAVALVGDVRALWSGWLRDVETLFPQLQDHTLRASWKTQLRAPLGEIFAGAAFQPIMKEAQAIHQRVLKGRVWVALHMHAGDGNVHTNLPVNSDDYDMLQTAHEAVARIMVLARSLDGVISGEHGIGITKLEFLTDDELRPFAEYKQRIDPDGRFNKGKLLRNQELLAPAGQALQAASIEKLPAHSRRSLMYADLTNAYTPSFGLMGHESLIMQQSDIGAIADSVKDCLR
;
A
#
# COMPACT_ATOMS: atom_id res chain seq x y z
N VAL A 1 -4.10 -19.00 17.43
CA VAL A 1 -4.10 -17.99 18.51
C VAL A 1 -4.02 -16.61 17.89
N VAL A 2 -4.97 -15.73 18.21
CA VAL A 2 -5.02 -14.34 17.71
C VAL A 2 -3.80 -13.56 18.20
N THR A 3 -3.19 -12.77 17.32
CA THR A 3 -1.95 -12.01 17.57
C THR A 3 -2.10 -11.06 18.76
N GLN A 4 -3.20 -10.31 18.83
CA GLN A 4 -3.45 -9.37 19.93
C GLN A 4 -3.44 -10.06 21.30
N ARG A 5 -4.00 -11.27 21.41
CA ARG A 5 -4.01 -12.01 22.69
C ARG A 5 -2.60 -12.38 23.15
N VAL A 6 -1.69 -12.64 22.22
CA VAL A 6 -0.27 -12.90 22.53
C VAL A 6 0.42 -11.61 22.97
N ALA A 7 0.15 -10.50 22.28
CA ALA A 7 0.66 -9.19 22.66
C ALA A 7 0.20 -8.79 24.08
N ASP A 8 -1.09 -8.95 24.39
CA ASP A 8 -1.63 -8.63 25.72
C ASP A 8 -1.03 -9.53 26.81
N ALA A 9 -0.76 -10.80 26.50
CA ALA A 9 -0.12 -11.73 27.44
C ALA A 9 1.34 -11.33 27.72
N ALA A 10 2.08 -10.94 26.69
CA ALA A 10 3.43 -10.41 26.85
C ALA A 10 3.43 -9.12 27.67
N GLU A 11 2.49 -8.19 27.38
CA GLU A 11 2.36 -6.91 28.08
C GLU A 11 2.05 -7.10 29.56
N ARG A 12 1.12 -8.00 29.91
CA ARG A 12 0.84 -8.36 31.32
C ARG A 12 2.06 -8.92 32.05
N ALA A 13 2.98 -9.54 31.32
CA ALA A 13 4.24 -10.05 31.85
C ALA A 13 5.38 -9.02 31.84
N GLY A 14 5.12 -7.77 31.43
CA GLY A 14 6.14 -6.71 31.35
C GLY A 14 7.03 -6.78 30.11
N PHE A 15 6.59 -7.48 29.07
CA PHE A 15 7.30 -7.66 27.81
C PHE A 15 6.52 -7.12 26.61
N VAL A 16 7.18 -7.04 25.48
CA VAL A 16 6.63 -6.60 24.19
C VAL A 16 6.75 -7.74 23.20
N PHE A 17 5.61 -8.11 22.63
CA PHE A 17 5.57 -8.91 21.41
C PHE A 17 5.89 -8.00 20.22
N ALA A 18 6.95 -8.35 19.47
CA ALA A 18 7.48 -7.53 18.39
C ALA A 18 6.60 -7.52 17.13
N VAL A 19 5.97 -8.65 16.80
CA VAL A 19 5.17 -8.80 15.60
C VAL A 19 3.82 -8.12 15.80
N ASP A 20 3.66 -6.92 15.22
CA ASP A 20 2.50 -6.06 15.42
C ASP A 20 1.85 -5.57 14.11
N PRO A 21 1.36 -6.49 13.25
CA PRO A 21 0.65 -6.12 12.04
C PRO A 21 -0.60 -5.30 12.38
N THR A 22 -1.02 -4.42 11.46
CA THR A 22 -2.26 -3.63 11.63
C THR A 22 -3.50 -4.50 11.88
N SER A 23 -3.47 -5.76 11.40
CA SER A 23 -4.52 -6.75 11.59
C SER A 23 -4.41 -7.56 12.89
N ALA A 24 -3.63 -7.16 13.89
CA ALA A 24 -3.34 -7.95 15.09
C ALA A 24 -4.59 -8.48 15.84
N GLU A 25 -5.71 -7.75 15.78
CA GLU A 25 -6.98 -8.13 16.40
C GLU A 25 -7.65 -9.34 15.72
N ALA A 26 -7.31 -9.63 14.46
CA ALA A 26 -7.88 -10.73 13.67
C ALA A 26 -6.83 -11.76 13.20
N SER A 27 -5.60 -11.32 12.93
CA SER A 27 -4.52 -12.20 12.48
C SER A 27 -4.13 -13.21 13.56
N CYS A 28 -3.56 -14.34 13.13
CA CYS A 28 -3.11 -15.39 14.03
C CYS A 28 -1.59 -15.60 13.92
N ILE A 29 -0.95 -16.07 14.99
CA ILE A 29 0.51 -16.32 15.01
C ILE A 29 0.99 -17.28 13.92
N GLY A 30 0.20 -18.29 13.56
CA GLY A 30 0.55 -19.20 12.45
C GLY A 30 0.56 -18.50 11.10
N GLY A 31 -0.38 -17.57 10.88
CA GLY A 31 -0.40 -16.70 9.71
C GLY A 31 0.77 -15.72 9.70
N ASN A 32 1.14 -15.16 10.85
CA ASN A 32 2.31 -14.29 10.96
C ASN A 32 3.60 -15.03 10.59
N ILE A 33 3.74 -16.31 10.94
CA ILE A 33 4.87 -17.14 10.54
C ILE A 33 4.80 -17.42 9.03
N ALA A 34 3.66 -17.90 8.54
CA ALA A 34 3.48 -18.24 7.13
C ALA A 34 3.72 -17.05 6.18
N MET A 35 3.44 -15.82 6.61
CA MET A 35 3.65 -14.59 5.84
C MET A 35 4.96 -13.87 6.16
N ASN A 36 5.70 -14.32 7.18
CA ASN A 36 6.81 -13.58 7.78
C ASN A 36 6.43 -12.12 8.15
N ALA A 37 5.31 -11.98 8.86
CA ALA A 37 4.67 -10.69 9.11
C ALA A 37 5.60 -9.71 9.85
N GLY A 38 5.56 -8.46 9.41
CA GLY A 38 6.19 -7.33 10.07
C GLY A 38 5.19 -6.49 10.87
N GLY A 39 5.56 -5.23 11.06
CA GLY A 39 4.74 -4.21 11.67
C GLY A 39 5.56 -2.93 11.85
N LYS A 40 5.08 -2.01 12.68
CA LYS A 40 5.78 -0.75 12.97
C LYS A 40 7.04 -0.94 13.82
N LYS A 41 7.08 -2.01 14.64
CA LYS A 41 8.23 -2.34 15.50
C LYS A 41 9.36 -3.06 14.76
N ALA A 42 9.17 -3.37 13.47
CA ALA A 42 10.17 -4.08 12.68
C ALA A 42 11.50 -3.30 12.56
N VAL A 43 11.46 -1.98 12.69
CA VAL A 43 12.64 -1.13 12.75
C VAL A 43 13.55 -1.49 13.93
N LEU A 44 12.98 -1.94 15.06
CA LEU A 44 13.73 -2.42 16.21
C LEU A 44 14.09 -3.90 16.07
N TRP A 45 13.07 -4.75 15.95
CA TRP A 45 13.19 -6.19 16.21
C TRP A 45 12.96 -7.05 14.97
N GLY A 46 12.82 -6.44 13.80
CA GLY A 46 12.55 -7.16 12.56
C GLY A 46 11.14 -7.74 12.45
N THR A 47 11.00 -8.70 11.55
CA THR A 47 9.77 -9.42 11.23
C THR A 47 9.59 -10.66 12.11
N ALA A 48 8.57 -11.48 11.81
CA ALA A 48 8.31 -12.73 12.50
C ALA A 48 9.55 -13.63 12.62
N LEU A 49 10.28 -13.86 11.53
CA LEU A 49 11.45 -14.74 11.51
C LEU A 49 12.54 -14.33 12.50
N ASP A 50 12.77 -13.02 12.68
CA ASP A 50 13.80 -12.49 13.57
C ASP A 50 13.49 -12.76 15.05
N ASN A 51 12.23 -13.07 15.37
CA ASN A 51 11.72 -13.25 16.73
C ASN A 51 11.33 -14.70 17.05
N LEU A 52 11.46 -15.63 16.11
CA LEU A 52 11.14 -17.04 16.32
C LEU A 52 12.32 -17.78 16.96
N ALA A 53 12.08 -18.36 18.13
CA ALA A 53 13.01 -19.29 18.76
C ALA A 53 12.78 -20.72 18.24
N SER A 54 11.53 -21.14 18.09
CA SER A 54 11.16 -22.38 17.41
C SER A 54 9.72 -22.35 16.90
N TRP A 55 9.39 -23.22 15.94
CA TRP A 55 8.02 -23.48 15.54
C TRP A 55 7.82 -24.95 15.20
N ARG A 56 6.57 -25.39 15.29
CA ARG A 56 6.18 -26.76 14.99
C ARG A 56 5.09 -26.74 13.93
N MET A 57 5.18 -27.65 12.98
CA MET A 57 4.27 -27.74 11.83
C MET A 57 3.98 -29.19 11.45
N VAL A 58 2.91 -29.37 10.68
CA VAL A 58 2.58 -30.63 10.01
C VAL A 58 2.94 -30.49 8.53
N THR A 59 3.71 -31.45 8.01
CA THR A 59 4.17 -31.50 6.62
C THR A 59 3.12 -32.15 5.70
N PRO A 60 3.32 -32.10 4.37
CA PRO A 60 2.43 -32.75 3.40
C PRO A 60 2.30 -34.26 3.53
N ASP A 61 3.31 -34.92 4.12
CA ASP A 61 3.33 -36.36 4.39
C ASP A 61 2.66 -36.74 5.73
N ALA A 62 1.93 -35.80 6.36
CA ALA A 62 1.33 -35.93 7.69
C ALA A 62 2.35 -36.23 8.82
N GLN A 63 3.61 -35.84 8.61
CA GLN A 63 4.66 -35.89 9.62
C GLN A 63 4.71 -34.59 10.40
N TRP A 64 5.21 -34.66 11.64
CA TRP A 64 5.48 -33.47 12.43
C TRP A 64 6.90 -33.00 12.18
N LEU A 65 7.07 -31.68 12.07
CA LEU A 65 8.37 -31.03 11.97
C LEU A 65 8.48 -29.96 13.05
N GLU A 66 9.53 -30.04 13.87
CA GLU A 66 9.95 -28.98 14.78
C GLU A 66 11.20 -28.30 14.23
N VAL A 67 11.15 -26.98 14.08
CA VAL A 67 12.27 -26.16 13.63
C VAL A 67 12.71 -25.29 14.79
N THR A 68 13.98 -25.41 15.18
CA THR A 68 14.56 -24.65 16.30
C THR A 68 15.72 -23.79 15.83
N ARG A 69 15.69 -22.50 16.13
CA ARG A 69 16.77 -21.56 15.82
C ARG A 69 17.89 -21.72 16.84
N ILE A 70 19.07 -22.11 16.37
CA ILE A 70 20.26 -22.34 17.19
C ILE A 70 21.09 -21.06 17.25
N GLY A 71 21.52 -20.68 18.46
CA GLY A 71 22.35 -19.47 18.64
C GLY A 71 21.65 -18.18 18.24
N HIS A 72 20.35 -18.04 18.55
CA HIS A 72 19.55 -16.86 18.22
C HIS A 72 20.26 -15.55 18.66
N ASN A 73 20.54 -14.65 17.72
CA ASN A 73 21.32 -13.42 17.95
C ASN A 73 20.58 -12.30 18.72
N LEU A 74 19.30 -12.52 19.04
CA LEU A 74 18.40 -11.57 19.72
C LEU A 74 18.28 -10.21 19.00
N GLY A 75 18.54 -10.20 17.69
CA GLY A 75 18.42 -9.05 16.81
C GLY A 75 17.88 -9.48 15.45
N LYS A 76 18.06 -8.63 14.45
CA LYS A 76 17.60 -8.95 13.08
C LYS A 76 18.43 -10.10 12.52
N ILE A 77 17.78 -11.04 11.85
CA ILE A 77 18.44 -12.26 11.36
C ILE A 77 19.52 -11.96 10.32
N HIS A 78 19.38 -10.86 9.57
CA HIS A 78 20.34 -10.45 8.56
C HIS A 78 21.64 -9.86 9.10
N ASP A 79 21.66 -9.47 10.39
CA ASP A 79 22.86 -9.00 11.06
C ASP A 79 23.75 -10.16 11.54
N ALA A 80 23.22 -11.39 11.59
CA ALA A 80 24.00 -12.57 11.91
C ALA A 80 24.84 -13.00 10.70
N GLU A 81 26.11 -13.35 10.92
CA GLU A 81 26.95 -13.93 9.86
C GLU A 81 26.30 -15.20 9.30
N MET A 82 25.84 -16.08 10.21
CA MET A 82 25.12 -17.31 9.91
C MET A 82 23.94 -17.49 10.87
N ALA A 83 22.79 -17.89 10.33
CA ALA A 83 21.63 -18.34 11.09
C ALA A 83 21.47 -19.86 10.93
N SER A 84 21.56 -20.56 12.05
CA SER A 84 21.47 -22.03 12.11
C SER A 84 20.10 -22.48 12.60
N PHE A 85 19.55 -23.50 11.96
CA PHE A 85 18.28 -24.12 12.32
C PHE A 85 18.44 -25.62 12.43
N GLU A 86 17.91 -26.20 13.50
CA GLU A 86 17.76 -27.65 13.64
C GLU A 86 16.33 -28.03 13.25
N LEU A 87 16.18 -29.00 12.35
CA LEU A 87 14.91 -29.49 11.83
C LEU A 87 14.73 -30.94 12.28
N GLN A 88 13.80 -31.18 13.20
CA GLN A 88 13.51 -32.49 13.76
C GLN A 88 12.17 -33.00 13.20
N TYR A 89 12.21 -34.14 12.52
CA TYR A 89 11.03 -34.78 11.94
C TYR A 89 10.56 -35.93 12.83
N PHE A 90 9.26 -36.06 12.98
CA PHE A 90 8.60 -37.09 13.75
C PHE A 90 7.45 -37.71 12.95
N GLU A 91 7.12 -38.96 13.28
CA GLU A 91 5.95 -39.65 12.75
C GLU A 91 4.64 -38.92 13.09
N ALA A 92 3.52 -39.36 12.50
CA ALA A 92 2.21 -38.75 12.69
C ALA A 92 1.75 -38.66 14.17
N ASP A 93 2.30 -39.49 15.06
CA ASP A 93 2.09 -39.43 16.51
C ASP A 93 2.71 -38.19 17.19
N GLY A 94 3.58 -37.48 16.48
CA GLY A 94 4.29 -36.29 16.93
C GLY A 94 5.34 -36.53 18.00
N LYS A 95 5.80 -37.78 18.17
CA LYS A 95 6.73 -38.18 19.24
C LYS A 95 7.85 -39.07 18.74
N THR A 96 7.56 -39.99 17.82
CA THR A 96 8.54 -40.95 17.32
C THR A 96 9.46 -40.25 16.33
N PRO A 97 10.77 -40.08 16.63
CA PRO A 97 11.68 -39.35 15.77
C PRO A 97 11.98 -40.15 14.49
N ILE A 98 12.03 -39.45 13.36
CA ILE A 98 12.37 -39.99 12.04
C ILE A 98 13.81 -39.62 11.69
N ARG A 99 14.11 -38.31 11.70
CA ARG A 99 15.41 -37.76 11.31
C ARG A 99 15.59 -36.34 11.84
N THR A 100 16.85 -35.91 11.93
CA THR A 100 17.22 -34.54 12.26
C THR A 100 18.13 -33.99 11.16
N GLU A 101 17.91 -32.74 10.77
CA GLU A 101 18.74 -32.01 9.82
C GLU A 101 19.20 -30.69 10.44
N ARG A 102 20.30 -30.15 9.92
CA ARG A 102 20.75 -28.80 10.23
C ARG A 102 20.79 -27.97 8.97
N LEU A 103 20.22 -26.78 9.04
CA LEU A 103 20.21 -25.80 7.97
C LEU A 103 20.95 -24.55 8.43
N ASP A 104 22.10 -24.28 7.81
CA ASP A 104 22.92 -23.12 8.08
C ASP A 104 22.82 -22.14 6.89
N ILE A 105 22.27 -20.95 7.15
CA ILE A 105 21.96 -19.95 6.12
C ILE A 105 22.69 -18.66 6.47
N ALA A 106 23.42 -18.07 5.52
CA ALA A 106 24.06 -16.77 5.75
C ALA A 106 23.00 -15.69 6.00
N GLY A 107 23.13 -14.90 7.08
CA GLY A 107 22.06 -13.97 7.48
C GLY A 107 21.68 -12.98 6.37
N LYS A 108 22.68 -12.52 5.60
CA LYS A 108 22.51 -11.62 4.46
C LYS A 108 21.64 -12.15 3.31
N THR A 109 21.30 -13.46 3.27
CA THR A 109 20.47 -14.01 2.20
C THR A 109 18.98 -13.98 2.51
N PHE A 110 18.58 -13.72 3.76
CA PHE A 110 17.16 -13.67 4.14
C PHE A 110 16.40 -12.48 3.53
N ARG A 111 17.13 -11.43 3.15
CA ARG A 111 16.57 -10.20 2.57
C ARG A 111 17.57 -9.59 1.63
N LYS A 112 17.08 -8.88 0.61
CA LYS A 112 17.95 -8.01 -0.19
C LYS A 112 18.69 -7.00 0.68
N GLU A 113 19.99 -6.87 0.44
CA GLU A 113 20.87 -5.96 1.19
C GLU A 113 20.36 -4.51 1.12
N GLY A 114 20.40 -3.81 2.26
CA GLY A 114 19.91 -2.44 2.40
C GLY A 114 18.40 -2.30 2.63
N LEU A 115 17.63 -3.39 2.57
CA LEU A 115 16.18 -3.38 2.82
C LEU A 115 15.83 -3.90 4.22
N GLY A 116 14.94 -3.19 4.94
CA GLY A 116 14.50 -3.60 6.28
C GLY A 116 13.50 -4.75 6.26
N LYS A 117 12.77 -4.91 5.16
CA LYS A 117 11.76 -5.95 4.93
C LYS A 117 11.89 -6.46 3.50
N ASP A 118 11.72 -7.76 3.31
CA ASP A 118 11.67 -8.41 2.01
C ASP A 118 11.09 -9.81 2.20
N VAL A 119 9.92 -10.06 1.60
CA VAL A 119 9.27 -11.37 1.66
C VAL A 119 9.07 -11.97 0.26
N THR A 120 9.87 -11.50 -0.70
CA THR A 120 9.77 -11.86 -2.11
C THR A 120 10.30 -13.27 -2.37
N ASP A 121 11.45 -13.63 -1.77
CA ASP A 121 12.03 -14.97 -1.90
C ASP A 121 11.20 -16.01 -1.13
N LYS A 122 10.38 -16.77 -1.85
CA LYS A 122 9.57 -17.84 -1.27
C LYS A 122 10.34 -19.12 -1.03
N PHE A 123 11.55 -19.29 -1.57
CA PHE A 123 12.39 -20.43 -1.28
C PHE A 123 13.13 -20.27 0.05
N LEU A 124 13.64 -19.07 0.35
CA LEU A 124 14.27 -18.73 1.63
C LEU A 124 15.29 -19.78 2.11
N SER A 125 16.17 -20.19 1.18
CA SER A 125 17.18 -21.24 1.38
C SER A 125 16.61 -22.58 1.87
N GLY A 126 15.34 -22.88 1.58
CA GLY A 126 14.66 -24.12 1.97
C GLY A 126 14.11 -24.15 3.39
N LEU A 127 14.16 -23.03 4.13
CA LEU A 127 13.64 -22.96 5.51
C LEU A 127 12.10 -23.19 5.51
N PRO A 128 11.59 -24.22 6.20
CA PRO A 128 10.19 -24.62 6.05
C PRO A 128 9.22 -23.79 6.90
N GLY A 129 7.99 -23.63 6.41
CA GLY A 129 6.85 -23.01 7.08
C GLY A 129 6.84 -21.48 7.07
N ILE A 130 7.98 -20.84 7.36
CA ILE A 130 8.10 -19.37 7.37
C ILE A 130 8.12 -18.81 5.93
N GLN A 131 7.34 -17.76 5.68
CA GLN A 131 7.28 -17.06 4.38
C GLN A 131 6.70 -17.87 3.21
N LYS A 132 6.22 -19.10 3.46
CA LYS A 132 5.68 -20.04 2.45
C LYS A 132 4.19 -19.91 2.22
N GLU A 133 3.53 -19.05 2.99
CA GLU A 133 2.10 -18.77 2.88
C GLU A 133 1.22 -20.02 2.98
N GLY A 134 1.67 -21.04 3.73
CA GLY A 134 0.98 -22.32 3.92
C GLY A 134 1.17 -23.32 2.79
N CYS A 135 2.06 -23.07 1.84
CA CYS A 135 2.31 -23.96 0.70
C CYS A 135 3.19 -25.16 1.04
N ASP A 136 3.80 -25.28 2.22
CA ASP A 136 4.68 -26.40 2.56
C ASP A 136 4.35 -27.09 3.89
N GLY A 137 3.23 -26.69 4.50
CA GLY A 137 2.75 -27.28 5.74
C GLY A 137 1.83 -26.35 6.53
N LEU A 138 1.37 -26.84 7.68
CA LEU A 138 0.50 -26.10 8.60
C LEU A 138 1.23 -25.83 9.91
N ILE A 139 1.44 -24.56 10.24
CA ILE A 139 2.00 -24.15 11.52
C ILE A 139 0.99 -24.42 12.64
N THR A 140 1.41 -25.14 13.68
CA THR A 140 0.54 -25.55 14.80
C THR A 140 0.88 -24.84 16.10
N SER A 141 2.16 -24.60 16.36
CA SER A 141 2.64 -23.94 17.57
C SER A 141 3.99 -23.26 17.33
N ALA A 142 4.36 -22.32 18.19
CA ALA A 142 5.65 -21.62 18.12
C ALA A 142 6.09 -21.06 19.46
N ARG A 143 7.41 -20.92 19.62
CA ARG A 143 8.07 -20.22 20.72
C ARG A 143 8.69 -18.94 20.19
N TRP A 144 8.37 -17.84 20.86
CA TRP A 144 8.77 -16.50 20.45
C TRP A 144 9.71 -15.87 21.47
N VAL A 145 10.66 -15.09 20.97
CA VAL A 145 11.40 -14.11 21.77
C VAL A 145 10.48 -12.91 22.00
N VAL A 146 10.39 -12.47 23.26
CA VAL A 146 9.68 -11.24 23.65
C VAL A 146 10.67 -10.26 24.24
N HIS A 147 10.40 -8.97 24.07
CA HIS A 147 11.36 -7.90 24.33
C HIS A 147 10.97 -7.05 25.53
N ARG A 148 11.89 -6.23 26.03
CA ARG A 148 11.57 -5.18 27.00
C ARG A 148 11.66 -3.83 26.30
N MET A 149 10.64 -2.99 26.47
CA MET A 149 10.71 -1.60 26.01
C MET A 149 11.48 -0.76 27.03
N PRO A 150 12.32 0.20 26.61
CA PRO A 150 12.97 1.12 27.54
C PRO A 150 11.97 1.94 28.37
N ALA A 151 12.41 2.40 29.54
CA ALA A 151 11.54 3.04 30.53
C ALA A 151 10.94 4.38 30.08
N HIS A 152 11.66 5.15 29.26
CA HIS A 152 11.25 6.48 28.82
C HIS A 152 10.99 6.50 27.31
N THR A 153 9.92 7.17 26.89
CA THR A 153 9.58 7.33 25.47
C THR A 153 9.04 8.73 25.21
N ARG A 154 9.51 9.36 24.13
CA ARG A 154 8.94 10.58 23.56
C ARG A 154 8.50 10.31 22.13
N THR A 155 7.40 10.93 21.71
CA THR A 155 6.91 10.83 20.33
C THR A 155 7.16 12.14 19.60
N VAL A 156 7.78 12.09 18.43
CA VAL A 156 7.91 13.23 17.52
C VAL A 156 6.82 13.21 16.46
N CYS A 157 6.35 14.39 16.07
CA CYS A 157 5.54 14.63 14.89
C CYS A 157 6.25 15.71 14.07
N LEU A 158 6.64 15.40 12.84
CA LEU A 158 7.42 16.28 11.96
C LEU A 158 6.59 16.60 10.73
N GLU A 159 6.21 17.86 10.55
CA GLU A 159 5.35 18.33 9.44
C GLU A 159 6.21 19.00 8.36
N PHE A 160 6.04 18.60 7.10
CA PHE A 160 6.77 19.15 5.97
C PHE A 160 5.80 19.75 4.95
N PHE A 161 6.03 21.01 4.55
CA PHE A 161 5.13 21.75 3.67
C PHE A 161 5.65 21.93 2.23
N GLY A 162 6.95 21.66 2.01
CA GLY A 162 7.59 21.65 0.68
C GLY A 162 7.32 20.37 -0.12
N ASN A 163 8.01 20.19 -1.25
CA ASN A 163 7.87 18.96 -2.02
C ASN A 163 8.36 17.76 -1.19
N ALA A 164 7.69 16.61 -1.33
CA ALA A 164 8.04 15.42 -0.55
C ALA A 164 9.51 14.98 -0.76
N LYS A 165 10.06 15.16 -1.97
CA LYS A 165 11.48 14.90 -2.27
C LYS A 165 12.46 15.69 -1.40
N ASP A 166 12.08 16.89 -0.95
CA ASP A 166 12.92 17.76 -0.11
C ASP A 166 12.89 17.28 1.35
N ALA A 167 11.81 16.60 1.73
CA ALA A 167 11.59 16.07 3.06
C ALA A 167 12.18 14.66 3.24
N VAL A 168 12.24 13.84 2.19
CA VAL A 168 12.78 12.47 2.23
C VAL A 168 14.19 12.36 2.82
N PRO A 169 15.16 13.26 2.51
CA PRO A 169 16.48 13.23 3.12
C PRO A 169 16.45 13.24 4.66
N SER A 170 15.45 13.88 5.28
CA SER A 170 15.30 13.88 6.74
C SER A 170 15.09 12.48 7.31
N ILE A 171 14.46 11.55 6.58
CA ILE A 171 14.24 10.17 7.03
C ILE A 171 15.58 9.44 7.15
N VAL A 172 16.44 9.58 6.14
CA VAL A 172 17.76 8.97 6.11
C VAL A 172 18.63 9.55 7.21
N GLU A 173 18.69 10.89 7.33
CA GLU A 173 19.47 11.59 8.36
C GLU A 173 19.02 11.23 9.77
N ILE A 174 17.70 11.20 10.03
CA ILE A 174 17.15 10.79 11.33
C ILE A 174 17.52 9.34 11.62
N LYS A 175 17.35 8.43 10.66
CA LYS A 175 17.68 7.01 10.85
C LYS A 175 19.16 6.83 11.17
N ASP A 176 20.05 7.41 10.39
CA ASP A 176 21.50 7.28 10.56
C ASP A 176 21.94 7.87 11.91
N PHE A 177 21.41 9.04 12.28
CA PHE A 177 21.62 9.64 13.59
C PHE A 177 21.14 8.72 14.73
N MET A 178 19.94 8.18 14.62
CA MET A 178 19.37 7.31 15.66
C MET A 178 20.14 5.99 15.79
N PHE A 179 20.64 5.41 14.71
CA PHE A 179 21.46 4.21 14.76
C PHE A 179 22.84 4.46 15.37
N ALA A 180 23.41 5.66 15.18
CA ALA A 180 24.61 6.08 15.87
C ALA A 180 24.36 6.29 17.37
N GLU A 181 23.27 6.96 17.74
CA GLU A 181 22.92 7.19 19.15
C GLU A 181 22.54 5.90 19.88
N GLN A 182 21.91 4.93 19.22
CA GLN A 182 21.66 3.60 19.79
C GLN A 182 22.95 2.94 20.29
N LYS A 183 24.05 3.06 19.54
CA LYS A 183 25.36 2.51 19.96
C LYS A 183 26.02 3.33 21.07
N ARG A 184 25.69 4.63 21.18
CA ARG A 184 26.36 5.58 22.08
C ARG A 184 25.68 5.71 23.43
N SER A 185 24.36 5.89 23.46
CA SER A 185 23.56 6.15 24.67
C SER A 185 22.50 5.07 24.93
N GLY A 186 22.32 4.11 24.00
CA GLY A 186 21.26 3.11 24.10
C GLY A 186 19.87 3.65 23.76
N VAL A 187 19.75 4.90 23.31
CA VAL A 187 18.48 5.47 22.85
C VAL A 187 18.11 4.91 21.48
N LEU A 188 16.90 4.40 21.37
CA LEU A 188 16.39 3.64 20.23
C LEU A 188 15.32 4.43 19.47
N LEU A 189 15.28 4.24 18.15
CA LEU A 189 14.15 4.63 17.30
C LEU A 189 13.13 3.49 17.29
N ALA A 190 12.10 3.59 18.14
CA ALA A 190 11.11 2.53 18.34
C ALA A 190 10.06 2.42 17.23
N GLY A 191 9.93 3.46 16.42
CA GLY A 191 9.08 3.49 15.23
C GLY A 191 9.34 4.78 14.47
N LEU A 192 9.26 4.71 13.14
CA LEU A 192 9.25 5.90 12.28
C LEU A 192 8.29 5.63 11.12
N GLU A 193 7.22 6.41 11.08
CA GLU A 193 6.06 6.22 10.22
C GLU A 193 5.78 7.50 9.45
N HIS A 194 5.15 7.36 8.28
CA HIS A 194 4.91 8.48 7.38
C HIS A 194 3.53 8.42 6.75
N LEU A 195 2.93 9.60 6.54
CA LEU A 195 1.72 9.83 5.77
C LEU A 195 1.94 10.94 4.73
N ASP A 196 1.46 10.72 3.50
CA ASP A 196 1.39 11.74 2.46
C ASP A 196 0.17 12.66 2.59
N ASP A 197 0.12 13.77 1.85
CA ASP A 197 -0.99 14.73 1.89
C ASP A 197 -2.36 14.14 1.57
N ARG A 198 -2.42 13.11 0.73
CA ARG A 198 -3.66 12.42 0.38
C ARG A 198 -4.22 11.63 1.57
N TYR A 199 -3.35 10.91 2.30
CA TYR A 199 -3.71 10.27 3.56
C TYR A 199 -4.08 11.29 4.63
N LEU A 200 -3.29 12.35 4.80
CA LEU A 200 -3.56 13.41 5.77
C LEU A 200 -4.95 14.02 5.53
N LYS A 201 -5.31 14.26 4.27
CA LYS A 201 -6.64 14.74 3.89
C LYS A 201 -7.73 13.71 4.24
N ALA A 202 -7.52 12.44 3.93
CA ALA A 202 -8.52 11.40 4.16
C ALA A 202 -8.78 11.10 5.64
N VAL A 203 -7.75 11.14 6.48
CA VAL A 203 -7.89 10.93 7.93
C VAL A 203 -8.45 12.15 8.65
N GLY A 204 -8.54 13.31 7.97
CA GLY A 204 -8.95 14.57 8.57
C GLY A 204 -7.87 15.12 9.51
N TYR A 205 -6.61 15.04 9.10
CA TYR A 205 -5.47 15.44 9.90
C TYR A 205 -5.56 16.92 10.30
N ALA A 206 -5.28 17.19 11.57
CA ALA A 206 -5.20 18.55 12.10
C ALA A 206 -3.74 19.01 12.14
N THR A 207 -3.39 19.93 11.24
CA THR A 207 -2.07 20.58 11.19
C THR A 207 -1.75 21.22 12.54
N LYS A 208 -0.57 20.91 13.07
CA LYS A 208 -0.09 21.43 14.36
C LYS A 208 0.59 22.78 14.17
N SER A 209 1.29 22.98 13.06
CA SER A 209 1.88 24.27 12.72
C SER A 209 0.81 25.34 12.47
N LYS A 210 1.09 26.54 12.98
CA LYS A 210 0.34 27.77 12.69
C LYS A 210 0.99 28.64 11.61
N LYS A 211 2.24 28.36 11.22
CA LYS A 211 3.03 29.22 10.33
C LYS A 211 2.56 29.19 8.88
N HIS A 212 1.94 28.09 8.47
CA HIS A 212 1.50 27.88 7.09
C HIS A 212 0.00 28.18 6.87
N GLY A 213 -0.57 29.10 7.66
CA GLY A 213 -1.96 29.55 7.48
C GLY A 213 -3.02 28.46 7.62
N GLY A 214 -2.72 27.37 8.34
CA GLY A 214 -3.59 26.21 8.47
C GLY A 214 -3.60 25.29 7.24
N GLY A 215 -2.66 25.45 6.31
CA GLY A 215 -2.46 24.55 5.18
C GLY A 215 -2.15 23.12 5.65
N LEU A 216 -2.49 22.14 4.81
CA LEU A 216 -2.16 20.74 5.08
C LEU A 216 -0.69 20.49 4.70
N PRO A 217 0.11 19.81 5.55
CA PRO A 217 1.45 19.38 5.19
C PRO A 217 1.42 18.48 3.95
N LYS A 218 2.51 18.51 3.19
CA LYS A 218 2.75 17.58 2.09
C LYS A 218 3.15 16.18 2.56
N MET A 219 3.77 16.13 3.73
CA MET A 219 4.26 14.92 4.36
C MET A 219 4.30 15.12 5.88
N VAL A 220 3.97 14.07 6.64
CA VAL A 220 4.16 14.04 8.10
C VAL A 220 4.88 12.77 8.51
N LEU A 221 5.90 12.91 9.37
CA LEU A 221 6.55 11.79 10.06
C LEU A 221 6.09 11.71 11.51
N PHE A 222 5.85 10.49 11.98
CA PHE A 222 5.60 10.17 13.39
C PHE A 222 6.66 9.19 13.86
N GLY A 223 7.31 9.46 14.99
CA GLY A 223 8.33 8.54 15.50
C GLY A 223 8.33 8.44 17.00
N ASP A 224 8.60 7.25 17.52
CA ASP A 224 8.83 7.02 18.94
C ASP A 224 10.33 6.88 19.20
N ILE A 225 10.84 7.65 20.15
CA ILE A 225 12.23 7.63 20.60
C ILE A 225 12.24 7.16 22.05
N ALA A 226 12.92 6.06 22.33
CA ALA A 226 12.86 5.39 23.62
C ALA A 226 14.25 5.08 24.20
N GLY A 227 14.41 5.16 25.51
CA GLY A 227 15.67 4.88 26.21
C GLY A 227 15.44 4.73 27.70
N ASP A 228 16.44 4.20 28.42
CA ASP A 228 16.35 3.99 29.87
C ASP A 228 16.75 5.23 30.68
N ASP A 229 17.37 6.22 30.04
CA ASP A 229 17.68 7.52 30.63
C ASP A 229 16.81 8.63 30.00
N ALA A 230 16.12 9.39 30.85
CA ALA A 230 15.15 10.40 30.41
C ALA A 230 15.81 11.63 29.75
N ASP A 231 17.02 12.01 30.18
CA ASP A 231 17.74 13.18 29.70
C ASP A 231 18.37 12.90 28.33
N ASP A 232 18.91 11.69 28.14
CA ASP A 232 19.36 11.25 26.83
C ASP A 232 18.22 11.16 25.83
N VAL A 233 17.07 10.58 26.21
CA VAL A 233 15.87 10.58 25.36
C VAL A 233 15.46 12.02 25.01
N ALA A 234 15.51 12.95 25.97
CA ALA A 234 15.17 14.36 25.74
C ALA A 234 16.09 15.03 24.70
N ARG A 235 17.40 14.85 24.87
CA ARG A 235 18.45 15.40 24.02
C ARG A 235 18.34 14.86 22.60
N VAL A 236 18.26 13.53 22.46
CA VAL A 236 18.15 12.84 21.16
C VAL A 236 16.87 13.26 20.44
N THR A 237 15.74 13.33 21.15
CA THR A 237 14.46 13.78 20.57
C THR A 237 14.54 15.21 20.04
N SER A 238 15.19 16.11 20.79
CA SER A 238 15.35 17.51 20.35
C SER A 238 16.22 17.62 19.11
N GLU A 239 17.23 16.77 18.99
CA GLU A 239 18.11 16.70 17.83
C GLU A 239 17.40 16.17 16.58
N VAL A 240 16.53 15.17 16.72
CA VAL A 240 15.67 14.70 15.62
C VAL A 240 14.77 15.83 15.08
N VAL A 241 14.22 16.66 15.97
CA VAL A 241 13.46 17.86 15.56
C VAL A 241 14.37 18.87 14.85
N ARG A 242 15.61 19.07 15.31
CA ARG A 242 16.58 19.96 14.66
C ARG A 242 16.91 19.50 13.24
N ILE A 243 17.10 18.19 13.03
CA ILE A 243 17.33 17.59 11.70
C ILE A 243 16.15 17.91 10.78
N ALA A 244 14.92 17.66 11.22
CA ALA A 244 13.71 17.96 10.44
C ALA A 244 13.59 19.45 10.09
N ASN A 245 13.86 20.33 11.05
CA ASN A 245 13.84 21.78 10.84
C ASN A 245 14.87 22.25 9.81
N SER A 246 16.00 21.55 9.68
CA SER A 246 17.03 21.87 8.66
C SER A 246 16.55 21.58 7.23
N ARG A 247 15.52 20.75 7.08
CA ARG A 247 14.86 20.37 5.82
C ARG A 247 13.49 21.04 5.65
N ALA A 248 13.33 22.26 6.18
CA ALA A 248 12.08 23.03 6.13
C ALA A 248 10.86 22.30 6.74
N GLY A 249 11.11 21.35 7.65
CA GLY A 249 10.08 20.74 8.48
C GLY A 249 9.80 21.54 9.75
N GLU A 250 8.70 21.22 10.41
CA GLU A 250 8.38 21.70 11.76
C GLU A 250 8.14 20.51 12.69
N GLY A 251 8.96 20.41 13.74
CA GLY A 251 8.87 19.31 14.70
C GLY A 251 8.12 19.64 15.99
N PHE A 252 7.32 18.68 16.45
CA PHE A 252 6.55 18.73 17.70
C PHE A 252 6.86 17.49 18.54
N ILE A 253 6.90 17.64 19.87
CA ILE A 253 7.24 16.55 20.79
C ILE A 253 6.07 16.31 21.74
N ALA A 254 5.66 15.05 21.88
CA ALA A 254 4.73 14.58 22.89
C ALA A 254 5.46 13.73 23.94
N ILE A 255 5.26 14.08 25.21
CA ILE A 255 5.92 13.41 26.36
C ILE A 255 4.91 12.53 27.11
N SER A 256 3.76 13.08 27.50
CA SER A 256 2.77 12.30 28.26
C SER A 256 2.17 11.16 27.44
N PRO A 257 1.84 10.00 28.05
CA PRO A 257 1.20 8.89 27.36
C PRO A 257 -0.02 9.29 26.53
N GLU A 258 -0.84 10.22 27.02
CA GLU A 258 -2.05 10.71 26.36
C GLU A 258 -1.71 11.53 25.10
N ALA A 259 -0.71 12.41 25.20
CA ALA A 259 -0.25 13.22 24.07
C ALA A 259 0.38 12.33 22.98
N ARG A 260 1.19 11.34 23.39
CA ARG A 260 1.78 10.34 22.47
C ARG A 260 0.68 9.55 21.76
N LYS A 261 -0.31 9.05 22.50
CA LYS A 261 -1.48 8.37 21.94
C LYS A 261 -2.23 9.24 20.93
N LYS A 262 -2.37 10.55 21.21
CA LYS A 262 -3.01 11.51 20.29
C LYS A 262 -2.23 11.67 18.98
N PHE A 263 -0.89 11.74 19.02
CA PHE A 263 -0.08 11.82 17.80
C PHE A 263 -0.24 10.56 16.92
N TRP A 264 -0.28 9.39 17.55
CA TRP A 264 -0.45 8.11 16.85
C TRP A 264 -1.87 7.84 16.32
N LEU A 265 -2.87 8.59 16.78
CA LEU A 265 -4.27 8.35 16.45
C LEU A 265 -4.56 8.55 14.95
N ASP A 266 -3.92 9.54 14.33
CA ASP A 266 -4.09 9.83 12.89
C ASP A 266 -3.50 8.70 12.03
N ARG A 267 -2.32 8.18 12.41
CA ARG A 267 -1.66 7.06 11.73
C ARG A 267 -2.42 5.74 11.86
N LYS A 268 -3.22 5.53 12.91
CA LYS A 268 -4.08 4.35 13.05
C LYS A 268 -5.33 4.39 12.17
N ARG A 269 -5.71 5.56 11.66
CA ARG A 269 -6.94 5.76 10.88
C ARG A 269 -6.75 5.59 9.37
N THR A 270 -5.71 4.90 8.91
CA THR A 270 -5.42 4.74 7.47
C THR A 270 -6.55 4.08 6.67
N ALA A 271 -7.40 3.26 7.30
CA ALA A 271 -8.63 2.74 6.66
C ALA A 271 -9.59 3.84 6.18
N ALA A 272 -9.47 5.07 6.68
CA ALA A 272 -10.24 6.22 6.24
C ALA A 272 -10.10 6.55 4.74
N ILE A 273 -9.00 6.13 4.11
CA ILE A 273 -8.71 6.40 2.69
C ILE A 273 -9.81 5.85 1.76
N SER A 274 -10.49 4.77 2.17
CA SER A 274 -11.54 4.11 1.40
C SER A 274 -12.95 4.60 1.73
N ARG A 275 -13.11 5.62 2.59
CA ARG A 275 -14.44 6.16 2.96
C ARG A 275 -15.25 6.63 1.75
N HIS A 276 -14.59 7.08 0.70
CA HIS A 276 -15.22 7.62 -0.50
C HIS A 276 -15.46 6.56 -1.60
N THR A 277 -15.00 5.32 -1.43
CA THR A 277 -15.02 4.27 -2.45
C THR A 277 -15.75 3.00 -1.99
N ASN A 278 -16.86 3.15 -1.25
CA ASN A 278 -17.59 2.02 -0.65
C ASN A 278 -16.67 1.04 0.10
N ALA A 279 -15.65 1.56 0.78
CA ALA A 279 -14.67 0.81 1.58
C ALA A 279 -13.72 -0.13 0.82
N PHE A 280 -13.69 -0.13 -0.51
CA PHE A 280 -12.77 -0.97 -1.28
C PHE A 280 -11.50 -0.21 -1.70
N LYS A 281 -10.35 -0.91 -1.66
CA LYS A 281 -9.05 -0.41 -2.11
C LYS A 281 -8.16 -1.56 -2.57
N ILE A 282 -7.31 -1.29 -3.54
CA ILE A 282 -6.16 -2.14 -3.85
C ILE A 282 -5.02 -1.69 -2.94
N ASN A 283 -4.35 -2.65 -2.29
CA ASN A 283 -3.28 -2.38 -1.34
C ASN A 283 -2.02 -3.13 -1.76
N GLU A 284 -1.00 -2.38 -2.13
CA GLU A 284 0.33 -2.90 -2.46
C GLU A 284 1.33 -2.49 -1.38
N ASP A 285 2.29 -3.34 -1.12
CA ASP A 285 3.44 -3.09 -0.22
C ASP A 285 4.72 -3.35 -1.00
N VAL A 286 5.49 -2.31 -1.25
CA VAL A 286 6.81 -2.41 -1.88
C VAL A 286 7.87 -1.93 -0.90
N VAL A 287 9.10 -2.41 -1.04
CA VAL A 287 10.20 -1.90 -0.20
C VAL A 287 11.22 -1.23 -1.09
N ILE A 288 11.49 0.04 -0.79
CA ILE A 288 12.36 0.90 -1.57
C ILE A 288 13.59 1.22 -0.72
N PRO A 289 14.82 1.13 -1.27
CA PRO A 289 16.01 1.62 -0.59
C PRO A 289 15.81 3.08 -0.17
N LEU A 290 16.02 3.40 1.11
CA LEU A 290 15.75 4.74 1.64
C LEU A 290 16.42 5.88 0.83
N PRO A 291 17.66 5.75 0.32
CA PRO A 291 18.27 6.78 -0.52
C PRO A 291 17.51 7.07 -1.83
N ARG A 292 16.73 6.10 -2.34
CA ARG A 292 15.95 6.21 -3.59
C ARG A 292 14.48 6.59 -3.34
N MET A 293 14.08 6.82 -2.09
CA MET A 293 12.68 7.08 -1.71
C MET A 293 12.10 8.37 -2.34
N ALA A 294 12.95 9.37 -2.59
CA ALA A 294 12.54 10.61 -3.24
C ALA A 294 12.12 10.36 -4.69
N GLU A 295 12.90 9.56 -5.42
CA GLU A 295 12.59 9.16 -6.79
C GLU A 295 11.33 8.32 -6.88
N TYR A 296 11.09 7.43 -5.90
CA TYR A 296 9.85 6.68 -5.81
C TYR A 296 8.65 7.61 -5.62
N THR A 297 8.76 8.56 -4.69
CA THR A 297 7.69 9.52 -4.39
C THR A 297 7.35 10.39 -5.61
N ASP A 298 8.37 10.89 -6.32
CA ASP A 298 8.18 11.65 -7.57
C ASP A 298 7.56 10.77 -8.67
N GLY A 299 7.98 9.51 -8.79
CA GLY A 299 7.38 8.56 -9.73
C GLY A 299 5.89 8.30 -9.46
N ILE A 300 5.50 8.16 -8.19
CA ILE A 300 4.09 8.02 -7.79
C ILE A 300 3.31 9.31 -8.07
N GLU A 301 3.88 10.48 -7.81
CA GLU A 301 3.22 11.76 -8.12
C GLU A 301 3.01 11.91 -9.64
N ARG A 302 3.96 11.48 -10.46
CA ARG A 302 3.80 11.47 -11.92
C ARG A 302 2.65 10.57 -12.36
N ILE A 303 2.57 9.34 -11.83
CA ILE A 303 1.44 8.43 -12.07
C ILE A 303 0.12 9.11 -11.68
N ASN A 304 0.07 9.77 -10.52
CA ASN A 304 -1.10 10.51 -10.06
C ASN A 304 -1.51 11.66 -11.00
N ILE A 305 -0.55 12.43 -11.50
CA ILE A 305 -0.79 13.52 -12.46
C ILE A 305 -1.40 12.96 -13.75
N GLU A 306 -0.82 11.88 -14.29
CA GLU A 306 -1.32 11.22 -15.50
C GLU A 306 -2.73 10.65 -15.31
N LEU A 307 -3.00 9.96 -14.20
CA LEU A 307 -4.33 9.44 -13.86
C LEU A 307 -5.37 10.58 -13.75
N SER A 308 -4.98 11.69 -13.13
CA SER A 308 -5.80 12.90 -13.02
C SER A 308 -6.08 13.53 -14.39
N LEU A 309 -5.08 13.62 -15.28
CA LEU A 309 -5.24 14.15 -16.64
C LEU A 309 -6.13 13.23 -17.48
N ARG A 310 -5.91 11.91 -17.46
CA ARG A 310 -6.78 10.92 -18.14
C ARG A 310 -8.24 11.05 -17.73
N ASN A 311 -8.52 11.16 -16.43
CA ASN A 311 -9.89 11.36 -15.94
C ASN A 311 -10.50 12.70 -16.39
N LYS A 312 -9.70 13.76 -16.46
CA LYS A 312 -10.14 15.07 -16.97
C LYS A 312 -10.40 15.07 -18.48
N LEU A 313 -9.67 14.26 -19.25
CA LEU A 313 -9.96 14.07 -20.67
C LEU A 313 -11.30 13.33 -20.87
N LYS A 314 -11.58 12.29 -20.07
CA LYS A 314 -12.93 11.67 -20.03
C LYS A 314 -14.03 12.67 -19.71
N LEU A 315 -13.76 13.67 -18.87
CA LEU A 315 -14.69 14.75 -18.58
C LEU A 315 -14.92 15.63 -19.82
N CYS A 316 -13.87 16.00 -20.54
CA CYS A 316 -14.03 16.74 -21.80
C CYS A 316 -14.89 15.97 -22.80
N ASP A 317 -14.61 14.67 -23.00
CA ASP A 317 -15.39 13.82 -23.90
C ASP A 317 -16.87 13.77 -23.49
N ALA A 318 -17.16 13.58 -22.19
CA ALA A 318 -18.53 13.53 -21.69
C ALA A 318 -19.29 14.87 -21.78
N LEU A 319 -18.58 16.01 -21.67
CA LEU A 319 -19.17 17.34 -21.84
C LEU A 319 -19.43 17.65 -23.32
N GLU A 320 -18.49 17.29 -24.19
CA GLU A 320 -18.64 17.41 -25.65
C GLU A 320 -19.86 16.60 -26.12
N ASP A 321 -19.97 15.33 -25.71
CA ASP A 321 -21.14 14.49 -25.96
C ASP A 321 -22.43 15.13 -25.44
N PHE A 322 -22.41 15.72 -24.24
CA PHE A 322 -23.59 16.37 -23.67
C PHE A 322 -24.05 17.56 -24.51
N PHE A 323 -23.13 18.43 -24.90
CA PHE A 323 -23.45 19.62 -25.69
C PHE A 323 -23.92 19.27 -27.10
N LEU A 324 -23.42 18.18 -27.70
CA LEU A 324 -23.77 17.75 -29.06
C LEU A 324 -25.08 16.93 -29.15
N ARG A 325 -25.65 16.46 -28.03
CA ARG A 325 -26.89 15.64 -28.02
C ARG A 325 -28.16 16.38 -28.49
N GLY A 326 -28.12 17.69 -28.68
CA GLY A 326 -29.20 18.50 -29.27
C GLY A 326 -30.45 18.75 -28.40
N ASN A 327 -30.69 17.95 -27.35
CA ASN A 327 -31.81 18.11 -26.41
C ASN A 327 -31.34 18.58 -25.03
N LEU A 328 -30.84 19.82 -24.96
CA LEU A 328 -30.28 20.37 -23.72
C LEU A 328 -31.38 20.83 -22.75
N PRO A 329 -31.21 20.62 -21.43
CA PRO A 329 -32.21 21.02 -20.44
C PRO A 329 -32.24 22.55 -20.30
N LEU A 330 -33.41 23.15 -20.48
CA LEU A 330 -33.65 24.59 -20.29
C LEU A 330 -34.54 24.86 -19.09
N GLY A 331 -34.28 25.97 -18.40
CA GLY A 331 -35.06 26.42 -17.24
C GLY A 331 -36.38 27.06 -17.65
N ARG A 332 -37.35 27.07 -16.73
CA ARG A 332 -38.57 27.87 -16.90
C ARG A 332 -38.23 29.35 -16.71
N GLN A 333 -38.70 30.20 -17.61
CA GLN A 333 -38.70 31.66 -17.44
C GLN A 333 -40.13 32.11 -17.12
N ASP A 334 -40.25 33.06 -16.18
CA ASP A 334 -41.54 33.59 -15.73
C ASP A 334 -42.19 34.54 -16.77
N ASP A 335 -41.42 35.03 -17.75
CA ASP A 335 -41.90 35.91 -18.82
C ASP A 335 -41.93 35.20 -20.19
N ALA A 336 -43.11 35.16 -20.81
CA ALA A 336 -43.40 34.48 -22.08
C ALA A 336 -42.71 35.08 -23.32
N HIS A 337 -41.85 36.09 -23.17
CA HIS A 337 -41.21 36.82 -24.26
C HIS A 337 -39.69 36.61 -24.38
N GLU A 338 -39.06 35.77 -23.55
CA GLU A 338 -37.60 35.59 -23.53
C GLU A 338 -37.11 34.13 -23.65
N ILE A 339 -37.86 33.25 -24.32
CA ILE A 339 -37.32 31.92 -24.68
C ILE A 339 -36.07 32.16 -25.54
N PRO A 340 -34.89 31.64 -25.16
CA PRO A 340 -33.69 31.76 -25.99
C PRO A 340 -34.00 31.26 -27.40
N SER A 341 -33.74 32.08 -28.42
CA SER A 341 -33.93 31.63 -29.80
C SER A 341 -33.06 30.38 -30.04
N ALA A 342 -33.54 29.47 -30.89
CA ALA A 342 -32.78 28.27 -31.26
C ALA A 342 -31.37 28.65 -31.76
N GLU A 343 -31.26 29.74 -32.52
CA GLU A 343 -29.99 30.31 -32.99
C GLU A 343 -29.06 30.74 -31.85
N LEU A 344 -29.57 31.40 -30.80
CA LEU A 344 -28.76 31.82 -29.65
C LEU A 344 -28.26 30.62 -28.85
N LEU A 345 -29.08 29.57 -28.73
CA LEU A 345 -28.67 28.34 -28.07
C LEU A 345 -27.60 27.61 -28.89
N GLU A 346 -27.78 27.51 -30.21
CA GLU A 346 -26.79 26.91 -31.12
C GLU A 346 -25.43 27.62 -31.05
N ASP A 347 -25.41 28.96 -31.06
CA ASP A 347 -24.18 29.73 -30.95
C ASP A 347 -23.47 29.49 -29.60
N ARG A 348 -24.21 29.51 -28.47
CA ARG A 348 -23.64 29.22 -27.14
C ARG A 348 -23.12 27.79 -27.04
N VAL A 349 -23.81 26.83 -27.64
CA VAL A 349 -23.35 25.43 -27.70
C VAL A 349 -22.06 25.32 -28.52
N ALA A 350 -21.97 26.01 -29.66
CA ALA A 350 -20.75 26.04 -30.46
C ALA A 350 -19.57 26.64 -29.69
N GLN A 351 -19.78 27.73 -28.95
CA GLN A 351 -18.78 28.32 -28.06
C GLN A 351 -18.35 27.34 -26.94
N ALA A 352 -19.30 26.64 -26.33
CA ALA A 352 -19.00 25.66 -25.28
C ALA A 352 -18.20 24.45 -25.80
N VAL A 353 -18.56 23.94 -26.98
CA VAL A 353 -17.83 22.85 -27.64
C VAL A 353 -16.41 23.30 -28.02
N ALA A 354 -16.24 24.49 -28.57
CA ALA A 354 -14.92 25.05 -28.89
C ALA A 354 -14.05 25.18 -27.62
N LEU A 355 -14.60 25.74 -26.54
CA LEU A 355 -13.93 25.83 -25.24
C LEU A 355 -13.49 24.45 -24.71
N VAL A 356 -14.38 23.46 -24.75
CA VAL A 356 -14.06 22.09 -24.30
C VAL A 356 -12.95 21.50 -25.18
N GLY A 357 -13.00 21.71 -26.50
CA GLY A 357 -11.98 21.30 -27.46
C GLY A 357 -10.60 21.90 -27.16
N ASP A 358 -10.53 23.21 -26.93
CA ASP A 358 -9.27 23.91 -26.60
C ASP A 358 -8.66 23.41 -25.28
N VAL A 359 -9.49 23.26 -24.25
CA VAL A 359 -9.05 22.74 -22.94
C VAL A 359 -8.61 21.28 -23.06
N ARG A 360 -9.33 20.47 -23.83
CA ARG A 360 -8.98 19.07 -24.12
C ARG A 360 -7.64 18.99 -24.84
N ALA A 361 -7.39 19.83 -25.84
CA ALA A 361 -6.12 19.89 -26.56
C ALA A 361 -4.96 20.28 -25.63
N LEU A 362 -5.16 21.29 -24.78
CA LEU A 362 -4.18 21.71 -23.78
C LEU A 362 -3.83 20.59 -22.79
N TRP A 363 -4.83 19.96 -22.18
CA TRP A 363 -4.62 18.89 -21.21
C TRP A 363 -4.03 17.62 -21.85
N SER A 364 -4.39 17.33 -23.10
CA SER A 364 -3.80 16.23 -23.88
C SER A 364 -2.33 16.51 -24.20
N GLY A 365 -1.97 17.75 -24.51
CA GLY A 365 -0.58 18.20 -24.64
C GLY A 365 0.21 17.94 -23.35
N TRP A 366 -0.32 18.38 -22.21
CA TRP A 366 0.32 18.14 -20.91
C TRP A 366 0.47 16.66 -20.56
N LEU A 367 -0.49 15.82 -20.95
CA LEU A 367 -0.39 14.38 -20.75
C LEU A 367 0.69 13.73 -21.62
N ARG A 368 0.83 14.15 -22.89
CA ARG A 368 1.90 13.65 -23.78
C ARG A 368 3.29 14.07 -23.29
N ASP A 369 3.42 15.31 -22.82
CA ASP A 369 4.69 15.90 -22.42
C ASP A 369 4.91 15.86 -20.90
N VAL A 370 4.22 14.94 -20.19
CA VAL A 370 4.17 14.91 -18.73
C VAL A 370 5.55 14.76 -18.08
N GLU A 371 6.48 14.03 -18.71
CA GLU A 371 7.84 13.86 -18.20
C GLU A 371 8.59 15.19 -18.16
N THR A 372 8.50 15.97 -19.25
CA THR A 372 9.15 17.28 -19.39
C THR A 372 8.48 18.34 -18.52
N LEU A 373 7.15 18.28 -18.40
CA LEU A 373 6.34 19.25 -17.66
C LEU A 373 6.14 18.88 -16.18
N PHE A 374 6.73 17.77 -15.73
CA PHE A 374 6.51 17.24 -14.39
C PHE A 374 6.77 18.27 -13.28
N PRO A 375 7.88 19.05 -13.27
CA PRO A 375 8.12 20.03 -12.21
C PRO A 375 7.00 21.07 -12.09
N GLN A 376 6.53 21.62 -13.21
CA GLN A 376 5.48 22.63 -13.24
C GLN A 376 4.09 22.05 -12.92
N LEU A 377 3.85 20.79 -13.26
CA LEU A 377 2.62 20.08 -12.91
C LEU A 377 2.61 19.70 -11.41
N GLN A 378 3.77 19.34 -10.85
CA GLN A 378 3.97 18.99 -9.44
C GLN A 378 3.80 20.20 -8.51
N ASP A 379 4.38 21.36 -8.86
CA ASP A 379 4.29 22.59 -8.06
C ASP A 379 3.01 23.41 -8.33
N HIS A 380 2.17 22.93 -9.26
CA HIS A 380 0.93 23.54 -9.73
C HIS A 380 1.08 24.87 -10.49
N THR A 381 2.26 25.23 -10.98
CA THR A 381 2.46 26.31 -11.96
C THR A 381 1.64 26.04 -13.23
N LEU A 382 1.62 24.77 -13.67
CA LEU A 382 0.66 24.26 -14.64
C LEU A 382 -0.40 23.46 -13.91
N ARG A 383 -1.67 23.89 -14.01
CA ARG A 383 -2.77 23.25 -13.28
C ARG A 383 -3.99 23.00 -14.16
N ALA A 384 -4.23 21.72 -14.45
CA ALA A 384 -5.48 21.29 -15.07
C ALA A 384 -6.64 21.43 -14.08
N SER A 385 -7.57 22.34 -14.33
CA SER A 385 -8.58 22.77 -13.36
C SER A 385 -9.96 22.91 -14.00
N TRP A 386 -10.87 21.99 -13.66
CA TRP A 386 -12.30 22.10 -13.97
C TRP A 386 -12.86 23.47 -13.57
N LYS A 387 -12.50 23.97 -12.38
CA LYS A 387 -13.10 25.19 -11.82
C LYS A 387 -12.78 26.44 -12.64
N THR A 388 -11.54 26.56 -13.12
CA THR A 388 -11.03 27.78 -13.74
C THR A 388 -11.00 27.71 -15.25
N GLN A 389 -10.74 26.53 -15.84
CA GLN A 389 -10.59 26.38 -17.29
C GLN A 389 -11.89 25.96 -17.99
N LEU A 390 -12.82 25.32 -17.27
CA LEU A 390 -14.10 24.88 -17.86
C LEU A 390 -15.31 25.54 -17.17
N ARG A 391 -15.52 25.29 -15.88
CA ARG A 391 -16.73 25.72 -15.15
C ARG A 391 -16.96 27.23 -15.18
N ALA A 392 -15.91 28.02 -14.95
CA ALA A 392 -16.04 29.48 -14.95
C ALA A 392 -16.37 30.02 -16.35
N PRO A 393 -15.60 29.71 -17.42
CA PRO A 393 -15.97 30.12 -18.78
C PRO A 393 -17.31 29.57 -19.27
N LEU A 394 -17.66 28.31 -18.94
CA LEU A 394 -19.00 27.76 -19.23
C LEU A 394 -20.11 28.56 -18.54
N GLY A 395 -19.86 29.07 -17.33
CA GLY A 395 -20.80 29.92 -16.61
C GLY A 395 -21.01 31.29 -17.29
N GLU A 396 -20.00 31.79 -18.00
CA GLU A 396 -20.12 33.01 -18.81
C GLU A 396 -20.91 32.74 -20.09
N ILE A 397 -20.64 31.63 -20.78
CA ILE A 397 -21.37 31.19 -21.99
C ILE A 397 -22.85 30.94 -21.67
N PHE A 398 -23.12 30.23 -20.57
CA PHE A 398 -24.47 29.87 -20.12
C PHE A 398 -24.97 30.79 -18.99
N ALA A 399 -24.74 32.11 -19.13
CA ALA A 399 -25.26 33.10 -18.20
C ALA A 399 -26.79 33.27 -18.35
N GLY A 400 -27.48 33.43 -17.22
CA GLY A 400 -28.93 33.64 -17.12
C GLY A 400 -29.68 32.45 -16.49
N ALA A 401 -30.91 32.72 -16.02
CA ALA A 401 -31.75 31.71 -15.36
C ALA A 401 -32.14 30.56 -16.30
N ALA A 402 -32.36 30.85 -17.58
CA ALA A 402 -32.76 29.88 -18.60
C ALA A 402 -31.73 28.74 -18.81
N PHE A 403 -30.44 28.99 -18.60
CA PHE A 403 -29.38 28.00 -18.85
C PHE A 403 -28.84 27.34 -17.56
N GLN A 404 -29.39 27.68 -16.39
CA GLN A 404 -29.00 27.05 -15.12
C GLN A 404 -29.10 25.52 -15.13
N PRO A 405 -30.12 24.89 -15.76
CA PRO A 405 -30.17 23.43 -15.83
C PRO A 405 -29.03 22.82 -16.64
N ILE A 406 -28.53 23.50 -17.70
CA ILE A 406 -27.35 23.07 -18.46
C ILE A 406 -26.12 23.05 -17.54
N MET A 407 -25.90 24.12 -16.79
CA MET A 407 -24.76 24.20 -15.85
C MET A 407 -24.86 23.18 -14.73
N LYS A 408 -26.07 22.89 -14.24
CA LYS A 408 -26.32 21.85 -13.25
C LYS A 408 -25.98 20.46 -13.80
N GLU A 409 -26.35 20.17 -15.05
CA GLU A 409 -26.02 18.90 -15.69
C GLU A 409 -24.51 18.78 -15.98
N ALA A 410 -23.86 19.84 -16.47
CA ALA A 410 -22.40 19.86 -16.63
C ALA A 410 -21.67 19.60 -15.30
N GLN A 411 -22.17 20.18 -14.21
CA GLN A 411 -21.65 19.91 -12.86
C GLN A 411 -21.93 18.48 -12.40
N ALA A 412 -23.07 17.89 -12.76
CA ALA A 412 -23.41 16.50 -12.48
C ALA A 412 -22.53 15.51 -13.27
N ILE A 413 -22.27 15.78 -14.56
CA ILE A 413 -21.31 15.07 -15.40
C ILE A 413 -19.93 15.08 -14.75
N HIS A 414 -19.45 16.25 -14.33
CA HIS A 414 -18.18 16.36 -13.59
C HIS A 414 -18.16 15.47 -12.34
N GLN A 415 -19.22 15.45 -11.53
CA GLN A 415 -19.26 14.58 -10.34
C GLN A 415 -19.26 13.10 -10.71
N ARG A 416 -20.00 12.68 -11.75
CA ARG A 416 -20.02 11.31 -12.23
C ARG A 416 -18.64 10.85 -12.70
N VAL A 417 -17.97 11.64 -13.54
CA VAL A 417 -16.63 11.32 -14.05
C VAL A 417 -15.59 11.34 -12.93
N LEU A 418 -15.67 12.31 -12.01
CA LEU A 418 -14.75 12.42 -10.88
C LEU A 418 -14.81 11.20 -9.94
N LYS A 419 -15.99 10.57 -9.79
CA LYS A 419 -16.18 9.37 -8.97
C LYS A 419 -15.31 8.19 -9.44
N GLY A 420 -15.10 8.06 -10.74
CA GLY A 420 -14.25 7.02 -11.36
C GLY A 420 -12.76 7.36 -11.43
N ARG A 421 -12.31 8.43 -10.76
CA ARG A 421 -10.89 8.84 -10.79
C ARG A 421 -10.05 7.96 -9.87
N VAL A 422 -9.14 7.18 -10.46
CA VAL A 422 -8.08 6.46 -9.74
C VAL A 422 -6.99 7.43 -9.30
N TRP A 423 -6.44 7.18 -8.12
CA TRP A 423 -5.27 7.87 -7.59
C TRP A 423 -4.58 6.99 -6.54
N VAL A 424 -3.31 7.28 -6.30
CA VAL A 424 -2.42 6.52 -5.43
C VAL A 424 -2.12 7.33 -4.18
N ALA A 425 -2.23 6.69 -3.02
CA ALA A 425 -1.93 7.24 -1.69
C ALA A 425 -0.80 6.45 -1.04
N LEU A 426 0.16 7.14 -0.43
CA LEU A 426 1.31 6.55 0.22
C LEU A 426 1.27 6.70 1.75
N HIS A 427 1.42 5.58 2.44
CA HIS A 427 1.90 5.58 3.82
C HIS A 427 3.05 4.60 3.93
N MET A 428 3.95 4.79 4.90
CA MET A 428 5.12 3.92 4.98
C MET A 428 5.62 3.72 6.41
N HIS A 429 6.24 2.56 6.60
CA HIS A 429 7.17 2.29 7.68
C HIS A 429 8.52 2.89 7.30
N ALA A 430 8.63 4.21 7.46
CA ALA A 430 9.77 5.01 7.02
C ALA A 430 11.12 4.52 7.58
N GLY A 431 11.13 3.89 8.76
CA GLY A 431 12.35 3.32 9.35
C GLY A 431 12.95 2.14 8.56
N ASP A 432 12.11 1.39 7.84
CA ASP A 432 12.50 0.15 7.15
C ASP A 432 12.40 0.23 5.61
N GLY A 433 11.91 1.35 5.08
CA GLY A 433 11.72 1.57 3.64
C GLY A 433 10.50 0.85 3.05
N ASN A 434 9.64 0.25 3.88
CA ASN A 434 8.42 -0.42 3.41
C ASN A 434 7.30 0.61 3.17
N VAL A 435 6.90 0.75 1.91
CA VAL A 435 5.90 1.69 1.42
C VAL A 435 4.63 0.96 1.05
N HIS A 436 3.54 1.36 1.71
CA HIS A 436 2.19 0.91 1.42
C HIS A 436 1.52 1.85 0.42
N THR A 437 1.33 1.33 -0.78
CA THR A 437 0.81 2.04 -1.95
C THR A 437 -0.65 1.63 -2.16
N ASN A 438 -1.57 2.55 -1.89
CA ASN A 438 -3.01 2.26 -1.84
C ASN A 438 -3.75 2.99 -2.96
N LEU A 439 -4.66 2.28 -3.63
CA LEU A 439 -5.52 2.80 -4.68
C LEU A 439 -6.98 2.59 -4.28
N PRO A 440 -7.69 3.63 -3.79
CA PRO A 440 -9.12 3.55 -3.54
C PRO A 440 -9.87 3.33 -4.86
N VAL A 441 -10.73 2.31 -4.93
CA VAL A 441 -11.50 1.99 -6.14
C VAL A 441 -12.92 1.57 -5.79
N ASN A 442 -13.88 1.87 -6.67
CA ASN A 442 -15.25 1.39 -6.54
C ASN A 442 -15.35 0.00 -7.17
N SER A 443 -15.84 -0.99 -6.43
CA SER A 443 -15.93 -2.37 -6.91
C SER A 443 -16.95 -2.57 -8.04
N ASP A 444 -17.90 -1.64 -8.20
CA ASP A 444 -18.92 -1.61 -9.26
C ASP A 444 -18.46 -0.90 -10.54
N ASP A 445 -17.22 -0.37 -10.58
CA ASP A 445 -16.66 0.37 -11.71
C ASP A 445 -15.50 -0.41 -12.35
N TYR A 446 -15.82 -1.23 -13.37
CA TYR A 446 -14.85 -2.07 -14.06
C TYR A 446 -13.73 -1.27 -14.74
N ASP A 447 -14.04 -0.12 -15.35
CA ASP A 447 -13.04 0.75 -15.99
C ASP A 447 -12.05 1.30 -14.96
N MET A 448 -12.56 1.66 -13.77
CA MET A 448 -11.74 2.12 -12.66
C MET A 448 -10.82 1.00 -12.16
N LEU A 449 -11.31 -0.24 -12.05
CA LEU A 449 -10.51 -1.40 -11.67
C LEU A 449 -9.38 -1.68 -12.68
N GLN A 450 -9.67 -1.61 -13.98
CA GLN A 450 -8.64 -1.80 -15.02
C GLN A 450 -7.59 -0.70 -14.97
N THR A 451 -8.03 0.56 -14.83
CA THR A 451 -7.12 1.71 -14.67
C THR A 451 -6.23 1.56 -13.43
N ALA A 452 -6.78 1.04 -12.33
CA ALA A 452 -6.03 0.81 -11.10
C ALA A 452 -5.03 -0.35 -11.25
N HIS A 453 -5.40 -1.43 -11.96
CA HIS A 453 -4.49 -2.53 -12.26
C HIS A 453 -3.33 -2.09 -13.16
N GLU A 454 -3.58 -1.26 -14.19
CA GLU A 454 -2.52 -0.62 -14.99
C GLU A 454 -1.56 0.21 -14.11
N ALA A 455 -2.11 0.98 -13.16
CA ALA A 455 -1.31 1.77 -12.23
C ALA A 455 -0.46 0.88 -11.31
N VAL A 456 -1.00 -0.22 -10.79
CA VAL A 456 -0.26 -1.22 -10.00
C VAL A 456 0.91 -1.79 -10.79
N ALA A 457 0.71 -2.20 -12.04
CA ALA A 457 1.79 -2.72 -12.88
C ALA A 457 2.93 -1.70 -13.03
N ARG A 458 2.60 -0.42 -13.24
CA ARG A 458 3.60 0.66 -13.32
C ARG A 458 4.32 0.90 -11.99
N ILE A 459 3.61 0.79 -10.86
CA ILE A 459 4.19 0.88 -9.51
C ILE A 459 5.21 -0.24 -9.28
N MET A 460 4.90 -1.47 -9.70
CA MET A 460 5.81 -2.61 -9.58
C MET A 460 7.08 -2.43 -10.42
N VAL A 461 6.93 -1.96 -11.65
CA VAL A 461 8.07 -1.60 -12.53
C VAL A 461 8.92 -0.50 -11.90
N LEU A 462 8.30 0.55 -11.37
CA LEU A 462 8.99 1.64 -10.69
C LEU A 462 9.79 1.12 -9.49
N ALA A 463 9.17 0.31 -8.62
CA ALA A 463 9.82 -0.26 -7.45
C ALA A 463 11.08 -1.06 -7.83
N ARG A 464 10.99 -1.95 -8.83
CA ARG A 464 12.13 -2.73 -9.33
C ARG A 464 13.21 -1.84 -9.94
N SER A 465 12.84 -0.80 -10.69
CA SER A 465 13.80 0.13 -11.31
C SER A 465 14.65 0.91 -10.30
N LEU A 466 14.15 1.06 -9.08
CA LEU A 466 14.82 1.73 -7.97
C LEU A 466 15.56 0.74 -7.05
N ASP A 467 15.79 -0.47 -7.54
CA ASP A 467 16.42 -1.57 -6.80
C ASP A 467 15.61 -2.01 -5.56
N GLY A 468 14.31 -1.75 -5.54
CA GLY A 468 13.38 -2.23 -4.51
C GLY A 468 12.88 -3.65 -4.75
N VAL A 469 11.97 -4.09 -3.88
CA VAL A 469 11.25 -5.37 -3.99
C VAL A 469 9.74 -5.17 -3.98
N ILE A 470 9.03 -6.10 -4.60
CA ILE A 470 7.57 -6.02 -4.84
C ILE A 470 6.73 -6.45 -3.64
N SER A 471 7.33 -7.00 -2.58
CA SER A 471 6.63 -7.30 -1.33
C SER A 471 7.53 -7.15 -0.11
N GLY A 472 7.05 -6.37 0.86
CA GLY A 472 7.71 -6.17 2.15
C GLY A 472 7.14 -7.06 3.25
N GLU A 473 5.82 -7.20 3.36
CA GLU A 473 5.16 -7.91 4.47
C GLU A 473 3.85 -8.63 4.12
N HIS A 474 3.17 -8.33 3.01
CA HIS A 474 1.90 -8.99 2.66
C HIS A 474 2.08 -10.33 1.93
N GLY A 475 3.27 -10.59 1.39
CA GLY A 475 3.54 -11.78 0.59
C GLY A 475 3.24 -11.59 -0.89
N ILE A 476 3.33 -12.69 -1.63
CA ILE A 476 3.13 -12.74 -3.09
C ILE A 476 1.75 -13.28 -3.42
N GLY A 477 1.37 -14.35 -2.73
CA GLY A 477 0.13 -15.08 -2.96
C GLY A 477 -0.16 -15.40 -4.42
N ILE A 478 -1.27 -14.85 -4.91
CA ILE A 478 -1.77 -15.04 -6.28
C ILE A 478 -1.62 -13.72 -7.04
N THR A 479 -2.02 -12.61 -6.42
CA THR A 479 -2.11 -11.28 -7.06
C THR A 479 -0.76 -10.71 -7.50
N LYS A 480 0.34 -11.05 -6.82
CA LYS A 480 1.66 -10.55 -7.22
C LYS A 480 2.51 -11.55 -7.98
N LEU A 481 1.99 -12.76 -8.20
CA LEU A 481 2.72 -13.82 -8.88
C LEU A 481 3.08 -13.42 -10.31
N GLU A 482 2.22 -12.64 -10.96
CA GLU A 482 2.45 -12.09 -12.31
C GLU A 482 3.68 -11.17 -12.41
N PHE A 483 4.12 -10.58 -11.31
CA PHE A 483 5.28 -9.67 -11.27
C PHE A 483 6.59 -10.38 -10.95
N LEU A 484 6.58 -11.70 -10.76
CA LEU A 484 7.78 -12.52 -10.56
C LEU A 484 8.18 -13.21 -11.87
N THR A 485 9.48 -13.24 -12.14
CA THR A 485 10.07 -14.00 -13.24
C THR A 485 10.09 -15.49 -12.95
N ASP A 486 10.18 -16.33 -13.99
CA ASP A 486 10.31 -17.78 -13.82
C ASP A 486 11.59 -18.16 -13.07
N ASP A 487 12.68 -17.43 -13.27
CA ASP A 487 13.94 -17.67 -12.56
C ASP A 487 13.84 -17.37 -11.05
N GLU A 488 13.10 -16.32 -10.67
CA GLU A 488 12.81 -16.02 -9.25
C GLU A 488 11.91 -17.09 -8.61
N LEU A 489 11.00 -17.69 -9.38
CA LEU A 489 10.08 -18.72 -8.89
C LEU A 489 10.69 -20.13 -8.87
N ARG A 490 11.64 -20.43 -9.76
CA ARG A 490 12.21 -21.77 -9.96
C ARG A 490 12.67 -22.43 -8.65
N PRO A 491 13.47 -21.79 -7.78
CA PRO A 491 13.93 -22.43 -6.54
C PRO A 491 12.78 -22.86 -5.63
N PHE A 492 11.71 -22.06 -5.55
CA PHE A 492 10.53 -22.41 -4.77
C PHE A 492 9.72 -23.52 -5.45
N ALA A 493 9.58 -23.49 -6.77
CA ALA A 493 8.89 -24.52 -7.53
C ALA A 493 9.55 -25.90 -7.38
N GLU A 494 10.87 -25.97 -7.50
CA GLU A 494 11.66 -27.20 -7.27
C GLU A 494 11.53 -27.70 -5.83
N TYR A 495 11.60 -26.79 -4.87
CA TYR A 495 11.36 -27.11 -3.46
C TYR A 495 9.97 -27.70 -3.24
N LYS A 496 8.93 -27.05 -3.77
CA LYS A 496 7.53 -27.44 -3.62
C LYS A 496 7.25 -28.79 -4.28
N GLN A 497 7.79 -29.05 -5.47
CA GLN A 497 7.67 -30.34 -6.16
C GLN A 497 8.26 -31.49 -5.34
N ARG A 498 9.34 -31.23 -4.57
CA ARG A 498 9.97 -32.24 -3.71
C ARG A 498 9.17 -32.53 -2.44
N ILE A 499 8.56 -31.51 -1.83
CA ILE A 499 7.93 -31.63 -0.50
C ILE A 499 6.41 -31.83 -0.56
N ASP A 500 5.75 -31.49 -1.66
CA ASP A 500 4.31 -31.73 -1.88
C ASP A 500 4.04 -31.98 -3.37
N PRO A 501 4.50 -33.13 -3.91
CA PRO A 501 4.36 -33.45 -5.34
C PRO A 501 2.90 -33.55 -5.80
N ASP A 502 1.99 -33.86 -4.88
CA ASP A 502 0.55 -34.01 -5.16
C ASP A 502 -0.22 -32.68 -5.01
N GLY A 503 0.46 -31.60 -4.59
CA GLY A 503 -0.13 -30.27 -4.45
C GLY A 503 -1.26 -30.19 -3.42
N ARG A 504 -1.15 -30.91 -2.29
CA ARG A 504 -2.13 -30.93 -1.21
C ARG A 504 -2.26 -29.60 -0.46
N PHE A 505 -1.18 -28.82 -0.37
CA PHE A 505 -1.11 -27.61 0.45
C PHE A 505 -1.14 -26.35 -0.43
N ASN A 506 -2.21 -25.56 -0.27
CA ASN A 506 -2.43 -24.26 -0.90
C ASN A 506 -2.21 -24.29 -2.43
N LYS A 507 -2.83 -25.26 -3.11
CA LYS A 507 -2.73 -25.47 -4.56
C LYS A 507 -3.06 -24.17 -5.33
N GLY A 508 -2.27 -23.89 -6.36
CA GLY A 508 -2.43 -22.70 -7.21
C GLY A 508 -1.84 -21.40 -6.62
N LYS A 509 -1.23 -21.45 -5.43
CA LYS A 509 -0.55 -20.31 -4.81
C LYS A 509 0.96 -20.44 -4.95
N LEU A 510 1.66 -19.33 -5.21
CA LEU A 510 3.12 -19.25 -5.38
C LEU A 510 3.73 -20.08 -6.53
N LEU A 511 2.91 -20.72 -7.37
CA LEU A 511 3.33 -21.47 -8.56
C LEU A 511 2.52 -21.03 -9.77
N ARG A 512 3.18 -20.90 -10.93
CA ARG A 512 2.47 -20.71 -12.21
C ARG A 512 1.81 -22.03 -12.59
N ASN A 513 0.48 -22.03 -12.73
CA ASN A 513 -0.27 -23.24 -13.07
C ASN A 513 -0.15 -23.52 -14.57
N GLN A 514 0.53 -24.61 -14.95
CA GLN A 514 0.58 -25.05 -16.36
C GLN A 514 -0.76 -25.58 -16.88
N GLU A 515 -1.67 -26.00 -15.99
CA GLU A 515 -2.99 -26.56 -16.33
C GLU A 515 -4.09 -25.50 -16.48
N LEU A 516 -3.83 -24.24 -16.10
CA LEU A 516 -4.78 -23.14 -16.23
C LEU A 516 -4.48 -22.36 -17.52
N LEU A 517 -5.09 -22.79 -18.63
CA LEU A 517 -5.19 -21.94 -19.81
C LEU A 517 -6.17 -20.80 -19.49
N ALA A 518 -5.70 -19.55 -19.55
CA ALA A 518 -6.58 -18.40 -19.53
C ALA A 518 -7.63 -18.55 -20.65
N PRO A 519 -8.91 -18.17 -20.43
CA PRO A 519 -9.88 -18.08 -21.51
C PRO A 519 -9.32 -17.17 -22.61
N ALA A 520 -9.22 -17.68 -23.83
CA ALA A 520 -8.78 -16.89 -24.97
C ALA A 520 -9.74 -15.72 -25.17
N GLY A 521 -9.27 -14.48 -25.05
CA GLY A 521 -10.02 -13.32 -25.55
C GLY A 521 -10.02 -12.01 -24.76
N GLN A 522 -9.29 -11.83 -23.66
CA GLN A 522 -9.19 -10.50 -23.01
C GLN A 522 -7.78 -10.26 -22.45
N ALA A 523 -6.87 -9.76 -23.28
CA ALA A 523 -5.64 -9.14 -22.80
C ALA A 523 -5.75 -7.62 -22.97
N LEU A 524 -5.56 -6.87 -21.88
CA LEU A 524 -5.21 -5.46 -21.96
C LEU A 524 -3.77 -5.36 -22.45
N GLN A 525 -3.59 -4.71 -23.60
CA GLN A 525 -2.30 -4.45 -24.21
C GLN A 525 -1.51 -3.47 -23.33
N ALA A 526 -0.58 -3.98 -22.53
CA ALA A 526 0.51 -3.18 -22.00
C ALA A 526 1.47 -2.84 -23.15
N ALA A 527 1.35 -1.62 -23.69
CA ALA A 527 2.07 -1.10 -24.85
C ALA A 527 3.60 -0.91 -24.68
N SER A 528 4.25 -1.68 -23.80
CA SER A 528 5.71 -1.65 -23.60
C SER A 528 6.37 -3.02 -23.59
N ILE A 529 5.62 -4.12 -23.81
CA ILE A 529 6.16 -5.48 -23.88
C ILE A 529 6.64 -5.85 -25.31
N GLU A 530 6.34 -5.03 -26.33
CA GLU A 530 6.64 -5.33 -27.74
C GLU A 530 8.14 -5.47 -28.08
N LYS A 531 9.06 -5.08 -27.18
CA LYS A 531 10.52 -5.22 -27.38
C LYS A 531 11.09 -6.58 -26.97
N LEU A 532 10.29 -7.54 -26.50
CA LEU A 532 10.75 -8.89 -26.20
C LEU A 532 10.62 -9.84 -27.41
N PRO A 533 11.63 -10.68 -27.68
CA PRO A 533 11.65 -11.59 -28.83
C PRO A 533 10.51 -12.62 -28.80
N ALA A 534 10.07 -13.06 -29.99
CA ALA A 534 8.84 -13.85 -30.18
C ALA A 534 8.77 -15.19 -29.42
N HIS A 535 9.89 -15.74 -28.96
CA HIS A 535 9.91 -16.95 -28.12
C HIS A 535 9.46 -16.70 -26.68
N SER A 536 9.42 -15.44 -26.22
CA SER A 536 8.87 -15.03 -24.93
C SER A 536 7.36 -14.78 -24.96
N ARG A 537 6.70 -14.90 -26.13
CA ARG A 537 5.25 -14.64 -26.32
C ARG A 537 4.36 -15.87 -26.15
N ARG A 538 4.93 -17.05 -25.86
CA ARG A 538 4.15 -18.25 -25.51
C ARG A 538 4.12 -18.39 -24.00
N SER A 539 2.91 -18.26 -23.45
CA SER A 539 2.53 -18.49 -22.05
C SER A 539 2.64 -17.29 -21.10
N LEU A 540 1.83 -16.25 -21.33
CA LEU A 540 1.39 -15.38 -20.24
C LEU A 540 0.40 -16.18 -19.38
N MET A 541 0.91 -16.93 -18.39
CA MET A 541 0.08 -17.62 -17.40
C MET A 541 -0.40 -16.57 -16.40
N TYR A 542 -1.68 -16.24 -16.42
CA TYR A 542 -2.28 -15.41 -15.38
C TYR A 542 -2.53 -16.25 -14.13
N ALA A 543 -2.18 -15.71 -12.98
CA ALA A 543 -2.60 -16.26 -11.71
C ALA A 543 -4.09 -15.94 -11.53
N ASP A 544 -4.96 -16.92 -11.80
CA ASP A 544 -6.40 -16.75 -11.60
C ASP A 544 -6.85 -17.37 -10.26
N LEU A 545 -8.06 -17.01 -9.82
CA LEU A 545 -8.64 -17.50 -8.57
C LEU A 545 -9.36 -18.85 -8.73
N THR A 546 -9.34 -19.47 -9.91
CA THR A 546 -10.16 -20.65 -10.24
C THR A 546 -9.92 -21.81 -9.28
N ASN A 547 -8.69 -21.96 -8.79
CA ASN A 547 -8.29 -23.00 -7.84
C ASN A 547 -7.86 -22.46 -6.48
N ALA A 548 -8.07 -21.17 -6.21
CA ALA A 548 -7.62 -20.52 -4.99
C ALA A 548 -8.51 -20.91 -3.80
N TYR A 549 -8.08 -21.84 -2.96
CA TYR A 549 -8.74 -22.05 -1.67
C TYR A 549 -8.41 -20.91 -0.71
N THR A 550 -9.30 -19.94 -0.64
CA THR A 550 -9.21 -18.80 0.27
C THR A 550 -10.55 -18.66 0.98
N PRO A 551 -10.61 -18.85 2.31
CA PRO A 551 -11.87 -18.76 3.06
C PRO A 551 -12.63 -17.44 2.82
N SER A 552 -11.87 -16.35 2.62
CA SER A 552 -12.39 -15.03 2.31
C SER A 552 -13.04 -14.91 0.93
N PHE A 553 -12.60 -15.65 -0.10
CA PHE A 553 -13.23 -15.58 -1.42
C PHE A 553 -14.38 -16.57 -1.61
N GLY A 554 -14.38 -17.71 -0.89
CA GLY A 554 -15.59 -18.53 -0.76
C GLY A 554 -16.72 -17.72 -0.11
N LEU A 555 -16.38 -16.88 0.87
CA LEU A 555 -17.26 -15.86 1.42
C LEU A 555 -17.60 -14.78 0.39
N MET A 556 -16.65 -14.20 -0.36
CA MET A 556 -16.98 -13.20 -1.40
C MET A 556 -17.85 -13.75 -2.54
N GLY A 557 -17.72 -15.02 -2.91
CA GLY A 557 -18.55 -15.66 -3.92
C GLY A 557 -19.99 -15.81 -3.42
N HIS A 558 -20.16 -16.23 -2.17
CA HIS A 558 -21.48 -16.23 -1.52
C HIS A 558 -22.00 -14.81 -1.27
N GLU A 559 -21.17 -13.86 -0.86
CA GLU A 559 -21.51 -12.45 -0.67
C GLU A 559 -21.91 -11.81 -2.00
N SER A 560 -21.22 -12.09 -3.12
CA SER A 560 -21.57 -11.55 -4.44
C SER A 560 -22.90 -12.10 -4.93
N LEU A 561 -23.17 -13.40 -4.67
CA LEU A 561 -24.46 -14.02 -4.94
C LEU A 561 -25.58 -13.46 -4.04
N ILE A 562 -25.28 -13.21 -2.75
CA ILE A 562 -26.21 -12.58 -1.80
C ILE A 562 -26.44 -11.10 -2.16
N MET A 563 -25.41 -10.38 -2.60
CA MET A 563 -25.46 -8.98 -3.05
C MET A 563 -26.21 -8.84 -4.38
N GLN A 564 -26.11 -9.82 -5.28
CA GLN A 564 -26.94 -9.89 -6.48
C GLN A 564 -28.41 -10.21 -6.18
N GLN A 565 -28.71 -10.83 -5.04
CA GLN A 565 -30.05 -11.32 -4.69
C GLN A 565 -30.77 -10.51 -3.60
N SER A 566 -30.15 -9.49 -2.99
CA SER A 566 -30.77 -8.74 -1.89
C SER A 566 -30.80 -7.23 -2.14
N ASP A 567 -31.99 -6.65 -1.93
CA ASP A 567 -32.20 -5.20 -1.93
C ASP A 567 -31.42 -4.56 -0.77
N ILE A 568 -30.63 -3.56 -1.14
CA ILE A 568 -29.47 -3.04 -0.40
C ILE A 568 -29.89 -2.14 0.78
N GLY A 569 -29.26 -2.37 1.93
CA GLY A 569 -29.22 -1.45 3.07
C GLY A 569 -28.74 -2.11 4.34
N ALA A 570 -29.50 -3.09 4.84
CA ALA A 570 -29.28 -3.67 6.16
C ALA A 570 -28.04 -4.56 6.28
N ILE A 571 -27.62 -5.23 5.20
CA ILE A 571 -26.45 -6.13 5.21
C ILE A 571 -25.13 -5.34 5.23
N ALA A 572 -25.07 -4.21 4.52
CA ALA A 572 -23.90 -3.32 4.55
C ALA A 572 -23.63 -2.78 5.96
N ASP A 573 -24.69 -2.49 6.73
CA ASP A 573 -24.57 -2.09 8.13
C ASP A 573 -24.13 -3.26 9.03
N SER A 574 -24.61 -4.48 8.77
CA SER A 574 -24.20 -5.67 9.52
C SER A 574 -22.74 -6.07 9.29
N VAL A 575 -22.21 -5.92 8.07
CA VAL A 575 -20.79 -6.16 7.76
C VAL A 575 -19.90 -5.10 8.39
N LYS A 576 -20.38 -3.86 8.46
CA LYS A 576 -19.69 -2.74 9.13
C LYS A 576 -19.54 -2.96 10.63
N ASP A 577 -20.46 -3.68 11.26
CA ASP A 577 -20.38 -4.08 12.67
C ASP A 577 -19.58 -5.37 12.88
N CYS A 578 -19.47 -6.27 11.89
CA CYS A 578 -18.59 -7.45 11.97
C CYS A 578 -17.10 -7.15 11.71
N LEU A 579 -16.77 -6.03 11.05
CA LEU A 579 -15.40 -5.57 10.79
C LEU A 579 -14.89 -4.50 11.78
N ARG A 580 -15.68 -4.21 12.82
CA ARG A 580 -15.25 -3.50 14.04
C ARG A 580 -14.92 -4.52 15.12
#